data_AF-A0A2J8B1M0-F1
#
_entry.id   AF-A0A2J8B1M0-F1
#
_cell.length_a   1.000
_cell.length_b   1.000
_cell.length_c   1.000
_cell.angle_alpha   90.00
_cell.angle_beta   90.00
_cell.angle_gamma   90.00
#
_symmetry.space_group_name_H-M   'P 1'
#
loop_
_entity.id
_entity.type
_entity.pdbx_description
1 polymer ?
#
loop_
_entity_poly.entity_id
_entity_poly.type
_entity_poly.pdbx_seq_one_letter_code
_entity_poly.pdbx_strand_id
1 'polypeptide(L)' 'MMEQIKLCPLMEEAIDDSTCFDIHMVVEGVAPLRTVPKKVQENEKRAEICESCPHHRKD' A
#
# COMPACT_ATOMS: atom_id res chain seq x y z
N MET A 1 -1.49 9.77 19.80
CA MET A 1 -1.78 9.61 18.36
C MET A 1 -2.22 8.16 18.19
N MET A 2 -3.42 7.90 17.68
CA MET A 2 -3.89 6.54 17.41
C MET A 2 -3.51 6.22 15.96
N GLU A 3 -2.65 5.22 15.75
CA GLU A 3 -2.39 4.69 14.41
C GLU A 3 -3.68 4.03 13.92
N GLN A 4 -4.19 4.47 12.77
CA GLN A 4 -5.33 3.80 12.15
C GLN A 4 -4.83 2.52 11.49
N ILE A 5 -5.40 1.41 11.92
CA ILE A 5 -5.13 0.09 11.36
C ILE A 5 -6.28 -0.23 10.40
N LYS A 6 -5.95 -0.52 9.14
CA LYS A 6 -6.92 -0.82 8.09
C LYS A 6 -6.53 -2.06 7.30
N LEU A 7 -7.53 -2.81 6.84
CA LEU A 7 -7.31 -3.98 6.01
C LEU A 7 -6.77 -3.56 4.65
N CYS A 8 -5.58 -4.06 4.29
CA CYS A 8 -4.99 -3.82 2.98
C CYS A 8 -5.19 -5.04 2.09
N PRO A 9 -5.91 -4.93 0.96
CA PRO A 9 -6.12 -6.06 0.05
C PRO A 9 -4.82 -6.63 -0.55
N LEU A 10 -3.75 -5.83 -0.63
CA LEU A 10 -2.44 -6.30 -1.10
C LEU A 10 -1.69 -7.14 -0.08
N MET A 11 -1.83 -6.77 1.19
CA MET A 11 -1.18 -7.46 2.29
C MET A 11 -2.04 -8.63 2.80
N GLU A 12 -3.35 -8.61 2.52
CA GLU A 12 -4.36 -9.54 3.04
C GLU A 12 -4.42 -9.55 4.58
N GLU A 13 -3.97 -8.46 5.19
CA GLU A 13 -3.91 -8.26 6.64
C GLU A 13 -4.13 -6.79 6.98
N ALA A 14 -4.31 -6.52 8.26
CA ALA A 14 -4.48 -5.17 8.76
C ALA A 14 -3.11 -4.50 8.95
N ILE A 15 -2.92 -3.34 8.33
CA ILE A 15 -1.66 -2.58 8.38
C ILE A 15 -1.92 -1.16 8.91
N ASP A 16 -0.87 -0.54 9.44
CA ASP A 16 -0.91 0.86 9.87
C ASP A 16 -0.90 1.83 8.67
N ASP A 17 -1.21 3.09 8.96
CA ASP A 17 -1.20 4.17 7.96
C ASP A 17 0.19 4.40 7.35
N SER A 18 1.28 4.18 8.10
CA SER A 18 2.65 4.34 7.62
C SER A 18 2.97 3.34 6.51
N THR A 19 2.69 2.07 6.74
CA THR A 19 2.85 0.98 5.78
C THR A 19 1.95 1.19 4.57
N CYS A 20 0.71 1.63 4.79
CA CYS A 20 -0.20 1.96 3.69
C CYS A 20 0.35 3.12 2.84
N PHE A 21 0.95 4.13 3.46
CA PHE A 21 1.54 5.28 2.77
C PHE A 21 2.76 4.86 1.95
N ASP A 22 3.65 4.03 2.49
CA ASP A 22 4.81 3.51 1.76
C ASP A 22 4.39 2.70 0.52
N ILE A 23 3.35 1.87 0.66
CA ILE A 23 2.77 1.12 -0.47
C ILE A 23 2.21 2.07 -1.53
N HIS A 24 1.45 3.08 -1.12
CA HIS A 24 0.88 4.09 -2.02
C HIS A 24 1.98 4.84 -2.77
N MET A 25 3.03 5.29 -2.08
CA MET A 25 4.16 6.01 -2.70
C MET A 25 4.90 5.17 -3.74
N VAL A 26 4.98 3.85 -3.54
CA VAL A 26 5.53 2.93 -4.55
C VAL A 26 4.59 2.75 -5.74
N VAL A 27 3.28 2.68 -5.51
CA VAL A 27 2.26 2.59 -6.58
C VAL A 27 2.25 3.85 -7.45
N GLU A 28 2.34 5.03 -6.85
CA GLU A 28 2.44 6.33 -7.54
C GLU A 28 3.83 6.57 -8.19
N GLY A 29 4.76 5.63 -8.05
CA GLY A 29 6.12 5.74 -8.62
C GLY A 29 7.02 6.79 -7.95
N VAL A 30 6.62 7.29 -6.77
CA VAL A 30 7.38 8.29 -6.00
C VAL A 30 8.49 7.63 -5.18
N ALA A 31 8.27 6.40 -4.70
CA ALA A 31 9.23 5.63 -3.92
C ALA A 31 9.73 4.36 -4.67
N PRO A 32 10.97 3.90 -4.43
CA PRO A 32 11.48 2.66 -5.03
C PRO A 32 10.74 1.41 -4.54
N LEU A 33 10.46 0.45 -5.41
CA LEU A 33 9.78 -0.81 -5.07
C LEU A 33 10.40 -1.58 -3.89
N ARG A 34 11.72 -1.45 -3.68
CA ARG A 34 12.42 -2.11 -2.56
C ARG A 34 12.02 -1.61 -1.17
N THR A 35 11.30 -0.50 -1.04
CA THR A 35 10.91 0.09 0.26
C THR A 35 9.66 -0.54 0.86
N VAL A 36 8.93 -1.37 0.10
CA VAL A 36 7.70 -2.05 0.58
C VAL A 36 7.94 -3.53 0.82
N PRO A 37 7.04 -4.24 1.54
CA PRO A 37 7.17 -5.68 1.79
C PRO A 37 7.27 -6.50 0.49
N LYS A 38 8.02 -7.60 0.52
CA LYS A 38 8.21 -8.50 -0.65
C LYS A 38 6.90 -8.95 -1.30
N LYS A 39 5.87 -9.23 -0.50
CA LYS A 39 4.53 -9.61 -0.99
C LYS A 39 3.95 -8.57 -1.95
N VAL A 40 4.21 -7.28 -1.71
CA VAL A 40 3.80 -6.19 -2.61
C VAL A 40 4.72 -6.10 -3.82
N GLN A 41 6.03 -6.31 -3.63
CA GLN A 41 7.03 -6.27 -4.72
C GLN A 41 6.74 -7.32 -5.80
N GLU A 42 6.42 -8.54 -5.37
CA GLU A 42 6.16 -9.70 -6.22
C GLU A 42 4.74 -9.69 -6.83
N ASN A 43 3.88 -8.78 -6.40
CA ASN A 43 2.53 -8.65 -6.94
C ASN A 43 2.52 -7.71 -8.15
N GLU A 44 2.38 -8.28 -9.35
CA GLU A 44 2.30 -7.51 -10.61
C GLU A 44 1.05 -6.62 -10.68
N LYS A 45 -0.04 -7.00 -9.99
CA LYS A 45 -1.30 -6.26 -9.92
C LYS A 45 -1.32 -5.25 -8.76
N ARG A 46 -0.16 -4.94 -8.17
CA ARG A 46 -0.11 -4.04 -7.00
C ARG A 46 -0.77 -2.68 -7.25
N ALA A 47 -0.59 -2.11 -8.45
CA ALA A 47 -1.16 -0.83 -8.82
C ALA A 47 -2.69 -0.91 -8.89
N GLU A 48 -3.22 -1.84 -9.70
CA GLU A 48 -4.66 -2.05 -9.87
C GLU A 48 -5.39 -2.27 -8.53
N ILE A 49 -4.82 -3.12 -7.66
CA ILE A 49 -5.42 -3.43 -6.35
C ILE A 49 -5.35 -2.21 -5.42
N CYS A 50 -4.23 -1.48 -5.41
CA CYS A 50 -4.10 -0.29 -4.57
C CYS A 50 -5.02 0.83 -5.05
N GLU A 51 -5.09 1.11 -6.36
CA GLU A 51 -5.96 2.12 -6.97
C GLU A 51 -7.45 1.82 -6.74
N SER A 52 -7.81 0.53 -6.68
CA SER A 52 -9.18 0.08 -6.39
C SER A 52 -9.52 0.05 -4.89
N CYS A 53 -8.55 0.33 -4.01
CA CYS A 53 -8.76 0.30 -2.57
C CYS A 53 -9.65 1.46 -2.12
N PRO A 54 -10.66 1.24 -1.25
CA PRO A 54 -11.52 2.33 -0.73
C PRO A 54 -10.75 3.35 0.12
N HIS A 55 -9.53 3.02 0.54
CA HIS A 55 -8.64 3.89 1.30
C HIS A 55 -7.54 4.52 0.44
N HIS A 56 -7.54 4.31 -0.87
CA HIS A 56 -6.56 4.91 -1.76
C HIS A 56 -6.70 6.43 -1.77
N ARG A 57 -5.58 7.10 -1.52
CA ARG A 57 -5.47 8.56 -1.53
C ARG A 57 -5.16 9.02 -2.94
N LYS A 58 -5.80 10.10 -3.39
CA LYS A 58 -5.61 10.67 -4.74
C LYS A 58 -4.92 12.04 -4.71
N ASP A 59 -4.45 12.43 -3.53
CA ASP A 59 -3.99 13.77 -3.18
C ASP A 59 -2.48 13.88 -3.05
#